data_AF-A0A967F9K8-F1
#
_entry.id   AF-A0A967F9K8-F1
#
_cell.length_a   1.000
_cell.length_b   1.000
_cell.length_c   1.000
_cell.angle_alpha   90.00
_cell.angle_beta   90.00
_cell.angle_gamma   90.00
#
_symmetry.space_group_name_H-M   'P 1'
#
loop_
_entity.id
_entity.type
_entity.pdbx_description
1 polymer ?
#
loop_
_entity_poly.entity_id
_entity_poly.type
_entity_poly.pdbx_seq_one_letter_code
_entity_poly.pdbx_strand_id
1 'polypeptide(L)'
;QNSKHLPCGEGGAVIGNDEKIMDKCHSYHNCGRPFGSIKATSGYPIMGTNRRMTEYQAAILHSQIKRLERDARKRTENADYLTSKIKDIPGIIPA
;
A
#
# COMPACT_ATOMS: atom_id res chain seq x y z
N GLN A 1 0.32 -4.68 -14.67
CA GLN A 1 1.08 -3.77 -13.79
C GLN A 1 1.69 -4.61 -12.65
N ASN A 2 2.92 -5.12 -12.80
CA ASN A 2 3.60 -6.03 -11.84
C ASN A 2 4.80 -5.35 -11.14
N SER A 3 4.86 -4.01 -11.17
CA SER A 3 6.05 -3.26 -10.75
C SER A 3 6.14 -3.01 -9.24
N LYS A 4 5.04 -3.20 -8.49
CA LYS A 4 5.04 -3.05 -7.01
C LYS A 4 5.48 -4.35 -6.34
N HIS A 5 6.04 -4.23 -5.14
CA HIS A 5 6.43 -5.38 -4.31
C HIS A 5 5.23 -6.24 -3.90
N LEU A 6 4.06 -5.63 -3.76
CA LEU A 6 2.79 -6.27 -3.38
C LEU A 6 1.69 -5.88 -4.40
N PRO A 7 1.67 -6.48 -5.60
CA PRO A 7 0.72 -6.11 -6.65
C PRO A 7 -0.68 -6.72 -6.42
N CYS A 8 -1.75 -6.12 -6.94
CA CYS A 8 -3.09 -6.71 -6.96
C CYS A 8 -3.91 -6.31 -8.20
N GLY A 9 -3.21 -6.09 -9.32
CA GLY A 9 -3.75 -5.31 -10.43
C GLY A 9 -3.62 -3.84 -10.09
N GLU A 10 -4.71 -3.23 -9.62
CA GLU A 10 -4.76 -1.85 -9.14
C GLU A 10 -5.20 -1.85 -7.67
N GLY A 11 -4.62 -0.96 -6.85
CA GLY A 11 -4.96 -0.87 -5.44
C GLY A 11 -3.94 -0.08 -4.63
N GLY A 12 -4.32 0.26 -3.40
CA GLY A 12 -3.47 0.99 -2.47
C GLY A 12 -4.04 0.96 -1.06
N ALA A 13 -3.22 1.40 -0.11
CA ALA A 13 -3.60 1.54 1.29
C ALA A 13 -3.10 2.88 1.82
N VAL A 14 -3.83 3.42 2.79
CA VAL A 14 -3.36 4.52 3.64
C VAL A 14 -3.14 3.93 5.02
N ILE A 15 -1.97 4.16 5.60
CA ILE A 15 -1.61 3.77 6.96
C ILE A 15 -1.18 5.02 7.72
N GLY A 16 -1.51 5.09 9.00
CA GLY A 16 -1.20 6.24 9.83
C GLY A 16 -1.58 5.98 11.29
N ASN A 17 -0.95 6.75 12.19
CA ASN A 17 -1.13 6.61 13.63
C ASN A 17 -2.10 7.66 14.23
N ASP A 18 -2.59 8.61 13.43
CA ASP A 18 -3.59 9.59 13.85
C ASP A 18 -4.99 9.08 13.47
N GLU A 19 -5.73 8.59 14.47
CA GLU A 19 -7.08 8.04 14.30
C GLU A 19 -8.05 9.04 13.67
N LYS A 20 -7.96 10.33 14.01
CA LYS A 20 -8.85 11.36 13.44
C LYS A 20 -8.58 11.58 11.95
N ILE A 21 -7.32 11.47 11.54
CA ILE A 21 -6.95 11.51 10.12
C ILE A 21 -7.43 10.23 9.43
N MET A 22 -7.23 9.06 10.04
CA MET A 22 -7.65 7.78 9.47
C MET A 22 -9.17 7.68 9.28
N ASP A 23 -9.96 8.20 10.23
CA ASP A 23 -11.42 8.28 10.11
C ASP A 23 -11.84 9.13 8.90
N LYS A 24 -11.20 10.29 8.72
CA LYS A 24 -11.45 11.16 7.56
C LYS A 24 -11.06 10.48 6.25
N CYS A 25 -9.92 9.78 6.23
CA CYS A 25 -9.49 9.00 5.07
C CYS A 25 -10.52 7.93 4.71
N HIS A 26 -11.03 7.18 5.69
CA HIS A 26 -12.04 6.17 5.46
C HIS A 26 -13.35 6.79 4.94
N SER A 27 -13.86 7.83 5.60
CA SER A 27 -15.05 8.53 5.12
C SER A 27 -14.86 9.04 3.68
N TYR A 28 -13.69 9.62 3.35
CA TYR A 28 -13.42 10.15 2.00
C TYR A 28 -13.39 9.03 0.95
N HIS A 29 -12.77 7.88 1.28
CA HIS A 29 -12.70 6.69 0.40
C HIS A 29 -14.08 6.09 0.11
N ASN A 30 -15.03 6.27 1.04
CA ASN A 30 -16.36 5.69 0.99
C ASN A 30 -17.45 6.73 0.69
N CYS A 31 -17.25 7.55 -0.34
CA CYS A 31 -18.22 8.57 -0.79
C CYS A 31 -18.64 9.59 0.27
N GLY A 32 -17.83 9.84 1.29
CA GLY A 32 -18.12 10.80 2.35
C GLY A 32 -19.01 10.26 3.48
N ARG A 33 -19.26 8.94 3.55
CA ARG A 33 -20.07 8.33 4.60
C ARG A 33 -19.43 8.49 5.99
N PRO A 34 -20.21 8.73 7.05
CA PRO A 34 -19.67 8.81 8.41
C PRO A 34 -18.93 7.52 8.79
N PHE A 35 -17.80 7.67 9.47
CA PHE A 35 -17.00 6.57 10.02
C PHE A 35 -16.23 7.07 11.25
N GLY A 36 -16.06 6.18 12.25
CA GLY A 36 -15.35 6.49 13.49
C GLY A 36 -15.90 7.74 14.19
N SER A 37 -15.04 8.74 14.36
CA SER A 37 -15.35 10.03 14.99
C SER A 37 -16.21 10.99 14.15
N ILE A 38 -16.45 10.69 12.87
CA ILE A 38 -17.29 11.53 11.99
C ILE A 38 -18.77 11.25 12.25
N LYS A 39 -19.47 12.25 12.79
CA LYS A 39 -20.91 12.17 13.10
C LYS A 39 -21.76 12.04 11.83
N ALA A 40 -22.81 11.23 11.91
CA ALA A 40 -23.82 11.13 10.86
C ALA A 40 -24.61 12.43 10.72
N THR A 41 -25.02 12.73 9.48
CA THR A 41 -25.91 13.86 9.15
C THR A 41 -27.04 13.34 8.25
N SER A 42 -27.99 14.20 7.87
CA SER A 42 -29.01 13.84 6.87
C SER A 42 -28.42 13.52 5.48
N GLY A 43 -27.17 13.93 5.21
CA GLY A 43 -26.43 13.61 4.01
C GLY A 43 -25.02 13.07 4.30
N TYR A 44 -24.10 13.27 3.35
CA TYR A 44 -22.70 12.93 3.53
C TYR A 44 -21.99 14.04 4.34
N PRO A 45 -21.49 13.74 5.56
CA PRO A 45 -20.87 14.73 6.44
C PRO A 45 -19.59 15.36 5.87
N ILE A 46 -18.92 14.67 4.93
CA ILE A 46 -17.74 15.19 4.26
C ILE A 46 -17.85 14.97 2.74
N MET A 47 -17.17 15.82 1.97
CA MET A 47 -16.96 15.55 0.55
C MET A 47 -16.04 14.34 0.39
N GLY A 48 -16.47 13.35 -0.40
CA GLY A 48 -15.72 12.14 -0.66
C GLY A 48 -15.88 11.65 -2.09
N THR A 49 -15.16 10.58 -2.42
CA THR A 49 -15.24 9.93 -3.73
C THR A 49 -15.28 8.41 -3.55
N ASN A 50 -15.54 7.65 -4.60
CA ASN A 50 -15.50 6.21 -4.53
C ASN A 50 -14.09 5.71 -4.83
N ARG A 51 -13.32 5.40 -3.77
CA ARG A 51 -12.01 4.72 -3.84
C ARG A 51 -12.05 3.38 -3.11
N ARG A 52 -13.20 2.72 -3.08
CA ARG A 52 -13.31 1.39 -2.46
C ARG A 52 -12.52 0.37 -3.30
N MET A 53 -11.77 -0.47 -2.61
CA MET A 53 -11.16 -1.66 -3.21
C MET A 53 -12.25 -2.70 -3.47
N THR A 54 -12.11 -3.48 -4.54
CA THR A 54 -12.98 -4.63 -4.79
C THR A 54 -12.49 -5.87 -4.03
N GLU A 55 -13.41 -6.74 -3.64
CA GLU A 55 -13.07 -7.96 -2.87
C GLU A 55 -12.06 -8.86 -3.58
N TYR A 56 -12.10 -8.93 -4.91
CA TYR A 56 -11.12 -9.70 -5.68
C TYR A 56 -9.68 -9.16 -5.52
N GLN A 57 -9.51 -7.84 -5.56
CA GLN A 57 -8.20 -7.21 -5.32
C GLN A 57 -7.73 -7.46 -3.87
N ALA A 58 -8.65 -7.38 -2.90
CA ALA A 58 -8.36 -7.66 -1.50
C ALA A 58 -7.93 -9.12 -1.29
N ALA A 59 -8.60 -10.09 -1.93
CA ALA A 59 -8.25 -11.50 -1.86
C ALA A 59 -6.84 -11.78 -2.43
N ILE A 60 -6.47 -11.12 -3.53
CA ILE A 60 -5.11 -11.19 -4.07
C ILE A 60 -4.10 -10.64 -3.05
N LEU A 61 -4.33 -9.44 -2.50
CA LEU A 61 -3.42 -8.85 -1.49
C LEU A 61 -3.31 -9.73 -0.25
N HIS A 62 -4.41 -10.32 0.21
CA HIS A 62 -4.41 -11.20 1.38
C HIS A 62 -3.54 -12.45 1.17
N SER A 63 -3.51 -13.01 -0.05
CA SER A 63 -2.58 -14.09 -0.40
C SER A 63 -1.14 -13.60 -0.48
N GLN A 64 -0.91 -12.44 -1.10
CA GLN A 64 0.44 -11.94 -1.34
C GLN A 64 1.13 -11.39 -0.09
N ILE A 65 0.41 -10.82 0.87
CA ILE A 65 1.03 -10.22 2.06
C ILE A 65 1.72 -11.28 2.93
N LYS A 66 1.22 -12.52 2.91
CA LYS A 66 1.80 -13.68 3.62
C LYS A 66 3.21 -14.05 3.14
N ARG A 67 3.59 -13.66 1.92
CA ARG A 67 4.92 -13.91 1.35
C ARG A 67 5.81 -12.66 1.27
N LEU A 68 5.31 -11.49 1.68
CA LEU A 68 5.97 -10.21 1.48
C LEU A 68 7.38 -10.17 2.10
N GLU A 69 7.52 -10.59 3.36
CA GLU A 69 8.82 -10.58 4.05
C GLU A 69 9.84 -11.51 3.39
N ARG A 70 9.42 -12.72 3.02
CA ARG A 70 10.27 -13.68 2.31
C ARG A 70 10.73 -13.12 0.97
N ASP A 71 9.81 -12.54 0.20
CA ASP A 71 10.11 -12.01 -1.13
C ASP A 71 10.97 -10.74 -1.03
N ALA A 72 10.78 -9.91 0.00
CA ALA A 72 11.63 -8.76 0.29
C ALA A 72 13.05 -9.19 0.65
N ARG A 73 13.21 -10.17 1.56
CA ARG A 73 14.53 -10.71 1.93
C ARG A 73 15.27 -11.25 0.71
N LYS A 74 14.60 -12.03 -0.15
CA LYS A 74 15.22 -12.55 -1.37
C LYS A 74 15.67 -11.45 -2.34
N ARG A 75 14.93 -10.33 -2.40
CA ARG A 75 15.35 -9.16 -3.18
C ARG A 75 16.61 -8.53 -2.60
N THR A 76 16.68 -8.37 -1.28
CA THR A 76 17.88 -7.85 -0.59
C THR A 76 19.08 -8.77 -0.82
N GLU A 77 18.95 -10.07 -0.61
CA GLU A 77 20.03 -11.05 -0.84
C GLU A 77 20.58 -10.99 -2.27
N ASN A 78 19.70 -10.86 -3.26
CA ASN A 78 20.10 -10.72 -4.66
C ASN A 78 20.80 -9.38 -4.94
N ALA A 79 20.34 -8.29 -4.31
CA ALA A 79 20.96 -6.99 -4.44
C ALA A 79 22.37 -7.00 -3.83
N ASP A 80 22.53 -7.55 -2.62
CA ASP A 80 23.81 -7.69 -1.95
C ASP A 80 24.78 -8.54 -2.76
N TYR A 81 24.29 -9.65 -3.33
CA TYR A 81 25.09 -10.50 -4.21
C TYR A 81 25.57 -9.71 -5.44
N LEU A 82 24.66 -9.00 -6.13
CA LEU A 82 25.03 -8.21 -7.30
C LEU A 82 26.05 -7.13 -6.93
N THR A 83 25.78 -6.35 -5.88
CA THR A 83 26.68 -5.34 -5.34
C THR A 83 28.08 -5.91 -5.07
N SER A 84 28.17 -7.10 -4.47
CA SER A 84 29.46 -7.75 -4.21
C SER A 84 30.28 -8.03 -5.47
N LYS A 85 29.63 -8.20 -6.63
CA LYS A 85 30.27 -8.52 -7.92
C LYS A 85 30.69 -7.31 -8.72
N ILE A 86 30.05 -6.16 -8.49
CA ILE A 86 30.24 -4.96 -9.33
C ILE A 86 30.89 -3.79 -8.59
N LYS A 87 30.97 -3.83 -7.25
CA LYS A 87 31.48 -2.72 -6.42
C LYS A 87 32.92 -2.29 -6.73
N ASP A 88 33.75 -3.18 -7.27
CA ASP A 88 35.16 -2.90 -7.55
C ASP A 88 35.39 -2.39 -8.99
N ILE A 89 34.33 -2.25 -9.79
CA ILE A 89 34.43 -1.76 -11.17
C ILE A 89 34.54 -0.22 -11.16
N PRO A 90 35.63 0.36 -11.69
CA PRO A 90 35.79 1.80 -11.72
C PRO A 90 34.62 2.49 -12.45
N GLY A 91 34.02 3.50 -11.81
CA GLY A 91 32.89 4.25 -12.36
C GLY A 91 31.52 3.64 -12.09
N ILE A 92 31.42 2.47 -11.43
CA ILE A 92 30.16 1.90 -10.98
C ILE A 92 30.02 2.11 -9.47
N ILE A 93 28.94 2.77 -9.05
CA ILE A 93 28.57 2.94 -7.64
C ILE A 93 27.26 2.17 -7.43
N PRO A 94 27.31 0.97 -6.82
CA PRO A 94 26.10 0.22 -6.50
C PRO A 94 25.24 0.98 -5.50
N ALA A 95 23.91 0.85 -5.64
CA ALA A 95 22.92 1.45 -4.75
C ALA A 95 22.78 0.66 -3.44
#